data_AF-A0A2Z6QKQ1-F1
#
_entry.id   AF-A0A2Z6QKQ1-F1
#
_cell.length_a   1.000
_cell.length_b   1.000
_cell.length_c   1.000
_cell.angle_alpha   90.00
_cell.angle_beta   90.00
_cell.angle_gamma   90.00
#
_symmetry.space_group_name_H-M   'P 1'
#
loop_
_entity.id
_entity.type
_entity.pdbx_description
1 polymer ?
#
loop_
_entity_poly.entity_id
_entity_poly.type
_entity_poly.pdbx_seq_one_letter_code
_entity_poly.pdbx_strand_id
1 'polypeptide(L)'
;MKIFQISVSSLINFSCLPKNKQYNFLPLVVSFHYGIYAVNWWTFINKKTPNEEKQICIPLRLNMRVQIELNKTKLIVRIVSTEGNINPGYVCESDVDSKIYLSASEAINKTYNKLFNNKTRYSGPSVLGFDNENITQELLSDVLFCHFKITVDKLSILIIELGDDMIGYLSSFMYKYQGKQSLFVQKIESKYYYIEVFQKKERVPFYSDFSPTKVWEKTGILKNYNGRILFGIEYPATINALKNYAESPICSMNEWNNIEVMSEAFEKHLKWKISVVELGMATVSHGQLSVSHNRLRAFDRLTVLADHFSDRLTI
;
A
#
# COMPACT_ATOMS: atom_id res chain seq x y z
N MET A 1 34.98 -27.68 -22.05
CA MET A 1 34.17 -27.06 -23.12
C MET A 1 33.07 -28.04 -23.53
N LYS A 2 31.85 -27.82 -23.01
CA LYS A 2 30.57 -28.20 -23.62
C LYS A 2 29.41 -27.70 -22.74
N ILE A 3 28.85 -26.57 -23.18
CA ILE A 3 27.43 -26.22 -23.29
C ILE A 3 26.58 -26.24 -22.00
N PHE A 4 26.40 -25.06 -21.40
CA PHE A 4 25.19 -24.72 -20.65
C PHE A 4 24.12 -24.28 -21.66
N GLN A 5 22.97 -24.94 -21.65
CA GLN A 5 21.77 -24.50 -22.36
C GLN A 5 20.91 -23.73 -21.34
N ILE A 6 20.92 -22.41 -21.42
CA ILE A 6 20.09 -21.52 -20.61
C ILE A 6 18.79 -21.30 -21.37
N SER A 7 17.68 -21.77 -20.79
CA SER A 7 16.33 -21.36 -21.18
C SER A 7 16.05 -19.98 -20.60
N VAL A 8 15.96 -18.98 -21.48
CA VAL A 8 15.74 -17.58 -21.17
C VAL A 8 14.29 -17.35 -20.71
N SER A 9 14.11 -16.87 -19.48
CA SER A 9 12.99 -15.97 -19.16
C SER A 9 13.41 -15.02 -18.02
N SER A 10 13.54 -13.73 -18.38
CA SER A 10 13.76 -12.54 -17.54
C SER A 10 14.86 -12.61 -16.46
N LEU A 11 16.07 -12.23 -16.87
CA LEU A 11 17.18 -11.85 -16.00
C LEU A 11 16.95 -10.45 -15.42
N ILE A 12 16.84 -10.36 -14.09
CA ILE A 12 17.37 -9.23 -13.32
C ILE A 12 18.55 -9.80 -12.54
N ASN A 13 19.76 -9.27 -12.77
CA ASN A 13 21.00 -9.74 -12.17
C ASN A 13 21.01 -9.43 -10.67
N PHE A 14 20.79 -10.44 -9.83
CA PHE A 14 20.97 -10.36 -8.38
C PHE A 14 22.40 -10.73 -8.00
N SER A 15 23.26 -9.73 -7.82
CA SER A 15 24.58 -9.93 -7.21
C SER A 15 24.67 -9.20 -5.86
N CYS A 16 23.74 -9.43 -4.93
CA CYS A 16 23.85 -9.02 -3.51
C CYS A 16 22.76 -9.59 -2.56
N LEU A 17 22.08 -10.71 -2.91
CA LEU A 17 21.17 -11.37 -1.96
C LEU A 17 21.95 -12.37 -1.09
N PRO A 18 21.62 -12.51 0.21
CA PRO A 18 22.18 -13.57 1.05
C PRO A 18 21.97 -14.92 0.37
N LYS A 19 23.00 -15.78 0.32
CA LYS A 19 22.99 -17.10 -0.37
C LYS A 19 21.81 -18.04 0.01
N ASN A 20 21.00 -17.68 1.01
CA ASN A 20 19.95 -18.51 1.60
C ASN A 20 18.51 -17.98 1.38
N LYS A 21 18.29 -16.85 0.70
CA LYS A 21 16.93 -16.31 0.45
C LYS A 21 16.75 -15.83 -1.01
N GLN A 22 15.64 -16.21 -1.63
CA GLN A 22 15.23 -15.79 -2.99
C GLN A 22 13.81 -15.20 -2.92
N TYR A 23 13.58 -14.10 -3.63
CA TYR A 23 12.31 -13.35 -3.61
C TYR A 23 11.75 -13.18 -5.02
N ASN A 24 10.43 -13.26 -5.16
CA ASN A 24 9.69 -12.84 -6.35
C ASN A 24 8.61 -11.84 -5.89
N PHE A 25 8.73 -10.58 -6.30
CA PHE A 25 7.80 -9.52 -5.90
C PHE A 25 6.75 -9.29 -6.99
N LEU A 26 5.48 -9.31 -6.60
CA LEU A 26 4.38 -8.89 -7.46
C LEU A 26 4.04 -7.42 -7.21
N PRO A 27 3.41 -6.71 -8.17
CA PRO A 27 2.99 -5.32 -7.99
C PRO A 27 2.03 -5.16 -6.80
N LEU A 28 1.98 -3.95 -6.25
CA LEU A 28 1.00 -3.60 -5.23
C LEU A 28 -0.42 -3.67 -5.81
N VAL A 29 -1.32 -4.34 -5.08
CA VAL A 29 -2.75 -4.33 -5.38
C VAL A 29 -3.37 -3.11 -4.71
N VAL A 30 -3.90 -2.17 -5.51
CA VAL A 30 -4.42 -0.87 -5.02
C VAL A 30 -5.45 -1.05 -3.92
N SER A 31 -6.44 -1.93 -4.12
CA SER A 31 -7.51 -2.15 -3.14
C SER A 31 -7.02 -2.73 -1.80
N PHE A 32 -5.86 -3.38 -1.78
CA PHE A 32 -5.28 -3.96 -0.57
C PHE A 32 -4.37 -2.96 0.13
N HIS A 33 -3.48 -2.33 -0.64
CA HIS A 33 -2.40 -1.52 -0.10
C HIS A 33 -2.81 -0.08 0.12
N TYR A 34 -3.78 0.47 -0.63
CA TYR A 34 -4.20 1.87 -0.55
C TYR A 34 -5.70 2.02 -0.27
N GLY A 35 -6.41 0.92 -0.03
CA GLY A 35 -7.82 0.95 0.37
C GLY A 35 -8.04 1.27 1.86
N ILE A 36 -9.29 1.32 2.29
CA ILE A 36 -9.66 1.62 3.69
C ILE A 36 -9.08 0.63 4.72
N TYR A 37 -8.73 -0.59 4.28
CA TYR A 37 -8.09 -1.63 5.11
C TYR A 37 -6.57 -1.72 4.90
N ALA A 38 -5.95 -0.70 4.29
CA ALA A 38 -4.52 -0.63 4.03
C ALA A 38 -3.70 -1.03 5.27
N VAL A 39 -4.09 -0.59 6.46
CA VAL A 39 -3.38 -0.88 7.73
C VAL A 39 -3.01 -2.36 7.93
N ASN A 40 -3.77 -3.30 7.37
CA ASN A 40 -3.52 -4.74 7.50
C ASN A 40 -2.49 -5.27 6.50
N TRP A 41 -2.28 -4.56 5.39
CA TRP A 41 -1.39 -4.93 4.29
C TRP A 41 -0.04 -4.22 4.35
N TRP A 42 0.26 -3.55 5.47
CA TRP A 42 1.56 -2.92 5.72
C TRP A 42 2.09 -3.29 7.11
N THR A 43 3.41 -3.52 7.18
CA THR A 43 4.12 -3.72 8.44
C THR A 43 4.89 -2.45 8.81
N PHE A 44 4.66 -1.95 10.01
CA PHE A 44 5.33 -0.77 10.54
C PHE A 44 6.47 -1.20 11.46
N ILE A 45 7.69 -0.77 11.15
CA ILE A 45 8.90 -1.08 11.91
C ILE A 45 9.57 0.24 12.29
N ASN A 46 9.90 0.40 13.56
CA ASN A 46 10.71 1.54 13.99
C ASN A 46 12.19 1.17 13.87
N LYS A 47 12.93 1.90 13.03
CA LYS A 47 14.40 1.86 13.03
C LYS A 47 14.91 3.00 13.90
N LYS A 48 15.67 2.67 14.93
CA LYS A 48 16.42 3.64 15.71
C LYS A 48 17.71 3.95 14.94
N THR A 49 17.86 5.19 14.49
CA THR A 49 19.16 5.73 14.11
C THR A 49 19.68 6.60 15.28
N PRO A 50 20.98 6.90 15.35
CA PRO A 50 21.55 7.68 16.47
C PRO A 50 20.86 9.02 16.73
N ASN A 51 20.25 9.62 15.70
CA ASN A 51 19.67 10.95 15.75
C ASN A 51 18.14 10.97 15.65
N GLU A 52 17.50 9.90 15.13
CA GLU A 52 16.05 9.88 14.88
C GLU A 52 15.47 8.45 14.94
N GLU A 53 14.24 8.33 15.46
CA GLU A 53 13.43 7.13 15.31
C GLU A 53 12.61 7.24 14.01
N LYS A 54 13.01 6.48 12.99
CA LYS A 54 12.34 6.47 11.69
C LYS A 54 11.37 5.28 11.63
N GLN A 55 10.09 5.57 11.43
CA GLN A 55 9.12 4.54 11.09
C GLN A 55 9.28 4.15 9.61
N ILE A 56 9.37 2.86 9.37
CA ILE A 56 9.40 2.25 8.03
C ILE A 56 8.11 1.47 7.85
N CYS A 57 7.46 1.67 6.71
CA CYS A 57 6.19 1.06 6.35
C CYS A 57 6.41 0.11 5.17
N ILE A 58 6.46 -1.19 5.42
CA ILE A 58 6.82 -2.21 4.42
C ILE A 58 5.54 -2.89 3.90
N PRO A 59 5.32 -2.98 2.57
CA PRO A 59 4.12 -3.61 2.02
C PRO A 59 4.16 -5.13 2.15
N LEU A 60 3.01 -5.72 2.50
CA LEU A 60 2.78 -7.16 2.49
C LEU A 60 2.22 -7.58 1.13
N ARG A 61 3.10 -7.81 0.16
CA ARG A 61 2.70 -8.10 -1.22
C ARG A 61 1.98 -9.44 -1.33
N LEU A 62 0.84 -9.44 -2.03
CA LEU A 62 0.09 -10.65 -2.34
C LEU A 62 0.97 -11.63 -3.11
N ASN A 63 0.92 -12.91 -2.76
CA ASN A 63 1.71 -14.00 -3.35
C ASN A 63 3.24 -13.84 -3.22
N MET A 64 3.73 -12.88 -2.44
CA MET A 64 5.14 -12.83 -2.05
C MET A 64 5.53 -14.15 -1.39
N ARG A 65 6.60 -14.77 -1.89
CA ARG A 65 7.18 -16.00 -1.35
C ARG A 65 8.55 -15.70 -0.78
N VAL A 66 8.79 -16.18 0.43
CA VAL A 66 10.09 -16.08 1.09
C VAL A 66 10.57 -17.48 1.41
N GLN A 67 11.68 -17.87 0.80
CA GLN A 67 12.37 -19.11 1.13
C GLN A 67 13.31 -18.87 2.32
N ILE A 68 13.25 -19.74 3.31
CA ILE A 68 14.14 -19.79 4.46
C ILE A 68 14.66 -21.21 4.66
N GLU A 69 15.93 -21.36 4.99
CA GLU A 69 16.51 -22.66 5.36
C GLU A 69 16.58 -22.78 6.89
N LEU A 70 15.84 -23.74 7.45
CA LEU A 70 15.83 -24.05 8.87
C LEU A 70 16.12 -25.53 9.05
N ASN A 71 17.08 -25.88 9.92
CA ASN A 71 17.51 -27.26 10.13
C ASN A 71 17.83 -28.01 8.80
N LYS A 72 18.60 -27.36 7.92
CA LYS A 72 18.96 -27.87 6.58
C LYS A 72 17.77 -28.17 5.66
N THR A 73 16.59 -27.67 6.00
CA THR A 73 15.36 -27.86 5.23
C THR A 73 14.86 -26.52 4.73
N LYS A 74 14.60 -26.43 3.43
CA LYS A 74 14.03 -25.24 2.80
C LYS A 74 12.53 -25.21 3.05
N LEU A 75 12.08 -24.12 3.66
CA LEU A 75 10.68 -23.81 3.91
C LEU A 75 10.33 -22.55 3.14
N ILE A 76 9.14 -22.51 2.54
CA ILE A 76 8.65 -21.34 1.82
C ILE A 76 7.43 -20.82 2.55
N VAL A 77 7.47 -19.54 2.94
CA VAL A 77 6.31 -18.82 3.47
C VAL A 77 5.74 -17.94 2.35
N ARG A 78 4.45 -18.10 2.06
CA ARG A 78 3.73 -17.33 1.06
C ARG A 78 2.64 -16.47 1.70
N ILE A 79 2.57 -15.21 1.30
CA ILE A 79 1.49 -14.29 1.66
C ILE A 79 0.31 -14.54 0.71
N VAL A 80 -0.88 -14.70 1.26
CA VAL A 80 -2.14 -14.90 0.53
C VAL A 80 -3.19 -13.89 1.01
N SER A 81 -4.29 -13.71 0.26
CA SER A 81 -5.45 -13.00 0.80
C SER A 81 -6.35 -13.96 1.56
N THR A 82 -6.93 -13.47 2.66
CA THR A 82 -8.01 -14.17 3.37
C THR A 82 -9.38 -13.83 2.81
N GLU A 83 -10.41 -14.49 3.31
CA GLU A 83 -11.79 -14.28 2.86
C GLU A 83 -12.21 -12.80 2.94
N GLY A 84 -12.63 -12.28 1.78
CA GLY A 84 -12.98 -10.88 1.56
C GLY A 84 -11.83 -9.89 1.71
N ASN A 85 -10.58 -10.33 1.47
CA ASN A 85 -9.43 -9.49 1.10
C ASN A 85 -8.99 -8.40 2.11
N ILE A 86 -9.44 -8.49 3.37
CA ILE A 86 -9.13 -7.49 4.39
C ILE A 86 -7.78 -7.72 5.04
N ASN A 87 -7.47 -8.99 5.32
CA ASN A 87 -6.24 -9.36 6.03
C ASN A 87 -5.38 -10.23 5.14
N PRO A 88 -4.05 -10.07 5.21
CA PRO A 88 -3.14 -11.08 4.69
C PRO A 88 -3.29 -12.37 5.49
N GLY A 89 -3.19 -13.49 4.80
CA GLY A 89 -3.01 -14.81 5.35
C GLY A 89 -1.60 -15.31 5.02
N TYR A 90 -1.13 -16.30 5.76
CA TYR A 90 0.22 -16.83 5.59
C TYR A 90 0.17 -18.35 5.48
N VAL A 91 0.77 -18.90 4.44
CA VAL A 91 0.86 -20.34 4.22
C VAL A 91 2.34 -20.72 4.24
N CYS A 92 2.69 -21.79 4.95
CA CYS A 92 3.95 -22.46 4.72
C CYS A 92 3.72 -23.57 3.70
N GLU A 93 4.42 -23.54 2.56
CA GLU A 93 4.18 -24.49 1.46
C GLU A 93 4.62 -25.92 1.81
N SER A 94 5.41 -26.08 2.88
CA SER A 94 5.79 -27.38 3.45
C SER A 94 4.79 -27.90 4.49
N ASP A 95 3.73 -27.13 4.81
CA ASP A 95 2.66 -27.61 5.68
C ASP A 95 1.71 -28.52 4.89
N VAL A 96 1.66 -29.79 5.28
CA VAL A 96 0.84 -30.81 4.63
C VAL A 96 -0.65 -30.44 4.67
N ASP A 97 -1.10 -29.75 5.72
CA ASP A 97 -2.49 -29.32 5.87
C ASP A 97 -2.84 -28.11 4.98
N SER A 98 -1.85 -27.47 4.35
CA SER A 98 -2.00 -26.23 3.56
C SER A 98 -2.81 -25.14 4.28
N LYS A 99 -2.67 -25.07 5.61
CA LYS A 99 -3.42 -24.15 6.46
C LYS A 99 -3.01 -22.70 6.21
N ILE A 100 -4.01 -21.82 6.23
CA ILE A 100 -3.81 -20.37 6.24
C ILE A 100 -3.72 -19.93 7.70
N TYR A 101 -2.61 -19.30 8.06
CA TYR A 101 -2.33 -18.77 9.38
C TYR A 101 -2.47 -17.24 9.42
N LEU A 102 -2.62 -16.69 10.62
CA LEU A 102 -2.83 -15.25 10.83
C LEU A 102 -1.52 -14.44 10.80
N SER A 103 -0.37 -15.11 10.89
CA SER A 103 0.94 -14.45 10.81
C SER A 103 2.00 -15.37 10.21
N ALA A 104 3.06 -14.77 9.66
CA ALA A 104 4.24 -15.50 9.20
C ALA A 104 4.90 -16.29 10.34
N SER A 105 4.95 -15.74 11.57
CA SER A 105 5.44 -16.44 12.77
C SER A 105 4.64 -17.71 13.04
N GLU A 106 3.32 -17.64 12.94
CA GLU A 106 2.47 -18.79 13.21
C GLU A 106 2.65 -19.86 12.12
N ALA A 107 2.66 -19.46 10.85
CA ALA A 107 2.85 -20.35 9.72
C ALA A 107 4.15 -21.14 9.83
N ILE A 108 5.27 -20.45 10.09
CA ILE A 108 6.57 -21.11 10.19
C ILE A 108 6.69 -21.98 11.44
N ASN A 109 6.26 -21.49 12.61
CA ASN A 109 6.47 -22.19 13.88
C ASN A 109 5.62 -23.44 14.00
N LYS A 110 4.36 -23.40 13.53
CA LYS A 110 3.51 -24.60 13.50
C LYS A 110 4.04 -25.63 12.51
N THR A 111 4.47 -25.21 11.33
CA THR A 111 5.05 -26.13 10.33
C THR A 111 6.36 -26.73 10.82
N TYR A 112 7.26 -25.92 11.37
CA TYR A 112 8.54 -26.37 11.91
C TYR A 112 8.36 -27.37 13.05
N ASN A 113 7.42 -27.11 13.98
CA ASN A 113 7.11 -28.05 15.05
C ASN A 113 6.54 -29.37 14.53
N LYS A 114 5.68 -29.36 13.50
CA LYS A 114 5.18 -30.59 12.88
C LYS A 114 6.29 -31.42 12.22
N LEU A 115 7.21 -30.75 11.51
CA LEU A 115 8.28 -31.41 10.75
C LEU A 115 9.38 -32.00 11.65
N PHE A 116 9.74 -31.30 12.73
CA PHE A 116 10.91 -31.65 13.55
C PHE A 116 10.58 -31.99 15.01
N ASN A 117 9.30 -31.94 15.41
CA ASN A 117 8.87 -32.06 16.80
C ASN A 117 9.63 -31.10 17.75
N ASN A 118 9.85 -29.87 17.27
CA ASN A 118 10.67 -28.86 17.95
C ASN A 118 9.89 -27.55 18.14
N LYS A 119 9.97 -27.00 19.35
CA LYS A 119 9.26 -25.79 19.79
C LYS A 119 10.04 -24.49 19.62
N THR A 120 11.19 -24.50 18.94
CA THR A 120 11.91 -23.27 18.57
C THR A 120 10.96 -22.29 17.88
N ARG A 121 11.04 -21.02 18.28
CA ARG A 121 10.19 -19.96 17.74
C ARG A 121 10.98 -19.01 16.87
N TYR A 122 10.47 -18.77 15.67
CA TYR A 122 10.96 -17.83 14.69
C TYR A 122 10.02 -16.63 14.60
N SER A 123 10.62 -15.45 14.43
CA SER A 123 9.92 -14.17 14.28
C SER A 123 9.47 -13.97 12.83
N GLY A 124 8.20 -13.65 12.63
CA GLY A 124 7.60 -13.38 11.32
C GLY A 124 8.34 -12.30 10.53
N PRO A 125 8.61 -11.11 11.09
CA PRO A 125 9.42 -10.09 10.43
C PRO A 125 10.78 -10.60 9.94
N SER A 126 11.53 -11.35 10.76
CA SER A 126 12.83 -11.92 10.36
C SER A 126 12.69 -13.02 9.30
N VAL A 127 11.63 -13.83 9.39
CA VAL A 127 11.30 -14.85 8.38
C VAL A 127 11.03 -14.19 7.04
N LEU A 128 10.24 -13.11 7.03
CA LEU A 128 9.94 -12.31 5.84
C LEU A 128 11.12 -11.45 5.35
N GLY A 129 12.20 -11.35 6.13
CA GLY A 129 13.41 -10.62 5.75
C GLY A 129 13.35 -9.11 6.02
N PHE A 130 12.44 -8.65 6.87
CA PHE A 130 12.28 -7.22 7.18
C PHE A 130 13.37 -6.65 8.08
N ASP A 131 14.23 -7.50 8.63
CA ASP A 131 15.47 -7.14 9.32
C ASP A 131 16.62 -6.83 8.34
N ASN A 132 16.49 -7.22 7.07
CA ASN A 132 17.52 -6.99 6.06
C ASN A 132 17.24 -5.75 5.24
N GLU A 133 18.15 -4.78 5.30
CA GLU A 133 17.98 -3.49 4.63
C GLU A 133 17.81 -3.61 3.12
N ASN A 134 18.61 -4.43 2.43
CA ASN A 134 18.52 -4.62 0.98
C ASN A 134 17.13 -5.13 0.58
N ILE A 135 16.61 -6.11 1.32
CA ILE A 135 15.26 -6.67 1.08
C ILE A 135 14.19 -5.61 1.33
N THR A 136 14.32 -4.83 2.41
CA THR A 136 13.37 -3.74 2.67
C THR A 136 13.41 -2.65 1.61
N GLN A 137 14.59 -2.28 1.10
CA GLN A 137 14.72 -1.29 0.03
C GLN A 137 14.10 -1.80 -1.27
N GLU A 138 14.33 -3.06 -1.62
CA GLU A 138 13.73 -3.68 -2.80
C GLU A 138 12.20 -3.72 -2.70
N LEU A 139 11.66 -4.09 -1.53
CA LEU A 139 10.22 -4.08 -1.26
C LEU A 139 9.58 -2.68 -1.33
N LEU A 140 10.37 -1.62 -1.18
CA LEU A 140 9.93 -0.23 -1.22
C LEU A 140 10.20 0.47 -2.56
N SER A 141 10.97 -0.17 -3.46
CA SER A 141 11.49 0.48 -4.68
C SER A 141 10.42 1.00 -5.65
N ASP A 142 9.23 0.40 -5.69
CA ASP A 142 8.08 0.79 -6.52
C ASP A 142 6.91 1.38 -5.68
N VAL A 143 7.17 1.70 -4.40
CA VAL A 143 6.17 2.30 -3.51
C VAL A 143 6.15 3.80 -3.71
N LEU A 144 5.09 4.29 -4.36
CA LEU A 144 4.90 5.72 -4.65
C LEU A 144 4.60 6.54 -3.39
N PHE A 145 3.83 5.96 -2.45
CA PHE A 145 3.49 6.60 -1.18
C PHE A 145 3.58 5.59 -0.05
N CYS A 146 4.39 5.91 0.96
CA CYS A 146 4.43 5.14 2.19
C CYS A 146 3.45 5.73 3.19
N HIS A 147 2.46 4.92 3.60
CA HIS A 147 1.61 5.26 4.73
C HIS A 147 2.45 5.46 5.99
N PHE A 148 2.01 6.35 6.88
CA PHE A 148 2.65 6.56 8.18
C PHE A 148 1.61 6.68 9.27
N LYS A 149 2.00 6.27 10.48
CA LYS A 149 1.16 6.37 11.67
C LYS A 149 1.57 7.58 12.48
N ILE A 150 0.57 8.36 12.87
CA ILE A 150 0.70 9.38 13.90
C ILE A 150 0.04 8.89 15.18
N THR A 151 0.47 9.42 16.32
CA THR A 151 -0.12 9.10 17.62
C THR A 151 -0.72 10.36 18.21
N VAL A 152 -2.02 10.31 18.50
CA VAL A 152 -2.77 11.34 19.21
C VAL A 152 -3.28 10.72 20.50
N ASP A 153 -2.65 11.05 21.62
CA ASP A 153 -2.82 10.36 22.91
C ASP A 153 -2.70 8.83 22.78
N LYS A 154 -3.84 8.13 22.80
CA LYS A 154 -3.95 6.67 22.71
C LYS A 154 -4.43 6.20 21.33
N LEU A 155 -4.72 7.13 20.42
CA LEU A 155 -5.17 6.85 19.06
C LEU A 155 -3.97 6.72 18.14
N SER A 156 -3.88 5.58 17.46
CA SER A 156 -2.93 5.39 16.36
C SER A 156 -3.68 5.64 15.05
N ILE A 157 -3.39 6.78 14.42
CA ILE A 157 -4.04 7.21 13.19
C ILE A 157 -3.10 6.92 12.02
N LEU A 158 -3.58 6.13 11.07
CA LEU A 158 -2.91 5.84 9.82
C LEU A 158 -3.27 6.90 8.79
N ILE A 159 -2.26 7.59 8.25
CA ILE A 159 -2.42 8.46 7.09
C ILE A 159 -2.26 7.60 5.83
N ILE A 160 -3.34 7.48 5.06
CA ILE A 160 -3.42 6.61 3.88
C ILE A 160 -3.14 7.42 2.61
N GLU A 161 -3.72 8.61 2.51
CA GLU A 161 -3.61 9.48 1.35
C GLU A 161 -3.59 10.94 1.83
N LEU A 162 -2.74 11.76 1.21
CA LEU A 162 -2.66 13.18 1.51
C LEU A 162 -3.64 14.01 0.67
N GLY A 163 -3.98 13.53 -0.53
CA GLY A 163 -4.74 14.30 -1.51
C GLY A 163 -3.93 15.44 -2.13
N ASP A 164 -4.48 16.04 -3.17
CA ASP A 164 -3.95 17.27 -3.78
C ASP A 164 -4.62 18.47 -3.10
N ASP A 165 -3.85 19.32 -2.44
CA ASP A 165 -4.36 20.36 -1.53
C ASP A 165 -5.43 19.80 -0.55
N MET A 166 -5.15 18.62 0.02
CA MET A 166 -6.04 17.83 0.89
C MET A 166 -7.28 17.24 0.20
N ILE A 167 -7.57 17.56 -1.06
CA ILE A 167 -8.66 16.95 -1.80
C ILE A 167 -8.26 15.51 -2.14
N GLY A 168 -8.98 14.54 -1.58
CA GLY A 168 -8.63 13.12 -1.64
C GLY A 168 -7.94 12.61 -0.38
N TYR A 169 -7.72 13.45 0.64
CA TYR A 169 -7.13 13.02 1.91
C TYR A 169 -7.89 11.84 2.51
N LEU A 170 -7.14 10.84 2.97
CA LEU A 170 -7.68 9.63 3.60
C LEU A 170 -6.84 9.29 4.84
N SER A 171 -7.50 9.18 5.99
CA SER A 171 -6.89 8.62 7.19
C SER A 171 -7.82 7.63 7.86
N SER A 172 -7.28 6.77 8.71
CA SER A 172 -8.09 5.80 9.44
C SER A 172 -7.52 5.45 10.80
N PHE A 173 -8.37 5.02 11.71
CA PHE A 173 -7.94 4.47 12.99
C PHE A 173 -9.00 3.54 13.59
N MET A 174 -8.55 2.73 14.54
CA MET A 174 -9.40 1.78 15.24
C MET A 174 -9.86 2.36 16.58
N TYR A 175 -11.17 2.42 16.82
CA TYR A 175 -11.73 2.90 18.09
C TYR A 175 -13.06 2.20 18.41
N LYS A 176 -13.45 2.21 19.69
CA LYS A 176 -14.69 1.59 20.15
C LYS A 176 -15.88 2.49 19.86
N TYR A 177 -16.83 2.01 19.05
CA TYR A 177 -18.08 2.69 18.75
C TYR A 177 -19.26 1.80 19.15
N GLN A 178 -20.19 2.33 19.94
CA GLN A 178 -21.37 1.59 20.43
C GLN A 178 -21.00 0.21 21.04
N GLY A 179 -19.95 0.16 21.85
CA GLY A 179 -19.52 -1.09 22.50
C GLY A 179 -18.61 -2.00 21.65
N LYS A 180 -18.44 -1.74 20.36
CA LYS A 180 -17.72 -2.62 19.43
C LYS A 180 -16.48 -1.95 18.83
N GLN A 181 -15.42 -2.73 18.63
CA GLN A 181 -14.24 -2.26 17.92
C GLN A 181 -14.61 -1.95 16.46
N SER A 182 -14.33 -0.73 16.01
CA SER A 182 -14.75 -0.22 14.71
C SER A 182 -13.60 0.51 14.02
N LEU A 183 -13.57 0.44 12.69
CA LEU A 183 -12.65 1.22 11.87
C LEU A 183 -13.31 2.55 11.53
N PHE A 184 -12.68 3.64 11.92
CA PHE A 184 -13.04 4.99 11.49
C PHE A 184 -12.21 5.34 10.27
N VAL A 185 -12.88 5.75 9.19
CA VAL A 185 -12.27 6.24 7.96
C VAL A 185 -12.65 7.70 7.81
N GLN A 186 -11.65 8.56 7.69
CA GLN A 186 -11.79 10.00 7.59
C GLN A 186 -11.39 10.43 6.20
N LYS A 187 -12.25 11.19 5.51
CA LYS A 187 -12.00 11.66 4.15
C LYS A 187 -12.18 13.16 4.03
N ILE A 188 -11.41 13.78 3.14
CA ILE A 188 -11.64 15.15 2.70
C ILE A 188 -11.89 15.11 1.20
N GLU A 189 -13.09 15.49 0.78
CA GLU A 189 -13.44 15.58 -0.64
C GLU A 189 -14.02 16.95 -0.92
N SER A 190 -13.38 17.69 -1.84
CA SER A 190 -13.68 19.09 -2.09
C SER A 190 -13.62 19.90 -0.78
N LYS A 191 -14.74 20.47 -0.33
CA LYS A 191 -14.83 21.28 0.90
C LYS A 191 -15.44 20.53 2.10
N TYR A 192 -15.71 19.24 1.94
CA TYR A 192 -16.41 18.44 2.95
C TYR A 192 -15.48 17.45 3.63
N TYR A 193 -15.75 17.25 4.91
CA TYR A 193 -15.09 16.29 5.79
C TYR A 193 -16.08 15.17 6.08
N TYR A 194 -15.62 13.94 5.89
CA TYR A 194 -16.45 12.75 6.06
C TYR A 194 -15.86 11.82 7.11
N ILE A 195 -16.74 11.16 7.85
CA ILE A 195 -16.40 10.06 8.75
C ILE A 195 -17.30 8.88 8.40
N GLU A 196 -16.67 7.79 7.98
CA GLU A 196 -17.33 6.50 7.78
C GLU A 196 -16.87 5.53 8.86
N VAL A 197 -17.81 4.81 9.47
CA VAL A 197 -17.47 3.83 10.52
C VAL A 197 -17.85 2.43 10.05
N PHE A 198 -16.87 1.52 10.08
CA PHE A 198 -17.03 0.15 9.63
C PHE A 198 -16.95 -0.83 10.80
N GLN A 199 -17.91 -1.77 10.83
CA GLN A 199 -17.94 -2.91 11.76
C GLN A 199 -18.15 -4.18 10.95
N LYS A 200 -17.27 -5.18 11.12
CA LYS A 200 -17.36 -6.46 10.39
C LYS A 200 -17.58 -6.27 8.87
N LYS A 201 -16.87 -5.31 8.27
CA LYS A 201 -16.94 -4.92 6.84
C LYS A 201 -18.19 -4.14 6.42
N GLU A 202 -19.18 -4.00 7.28
CA GLU A 202 -20.39 -3.22 7.00
C GLU A 202 -20.19 -1.77 7.45
N ARG A 203 -20.57 -0.83 6.57
CA ARG A 203 -20.62 0.59 6.91
C ARG A 203 -21.85 0.83 7.77
N VAL A 204 -21.64 1.37 8.98
CA VAL A 204 -22.72 1.55 9.96
C VAL A 204 -23.28 2.98 9.88
N PRO A 205 -22.63 4.03 10.43
CA PRO A 205 -22.97 5.42 10.14
C PRO A 205 -22.02 6.10 9.13
N PHE A 206 -22.56 7.15 8.49
CA PHE A 206 -21.86 8.09 7.63
C PHE A 206 -22.15 9.52 8.13
N TYR A 207 -21.11 10.31 8.37
CA TYR A 207 -21.21 11.70 8.79
C TYR A 207 -20.49 12.60 7.80
N SER A 208 -21.06 13.78 7.51
CA SER A 208 -20.42 14.81 6.71
C SER A 208 -20.62 16.20 7.32
N ASP A 209 -19.64 17.09 7.15
CA ASP A 209 -19.75 18.51 7.47
C ASP A 209 -18.70 19.34 6.71
N PHE A 210 -18.79 20.66 6.75
CA PHE A 210 -17.78 21.58 6.19
C PHE A 210 -16.60 21.82 7.13
N SER A 211 -16.68 21.33 8.38
CA SER A 211 -15.63 21.47 9.38
C SER A 211 -15.27 20.11 10.00
N PRO A 212 -13.97 19.80 10.16
CA PRO A 212 -13.52 18.56 10.78
C PRO A 212 -13.99 18.45 12.23
N THR A 213 -14.08 19.57 12.96
CA THR A 213 -14.61 19.57 14.33
C THR A 213 -16.11 19.32 14.33
N LYS A 214 -16.86 19.94 13.40
CA LYS A 214 -18.32 19.76 13.32
C LYS A 214 -18.73 18.35 12.91
N VAL A 215 -18.01 17.71 11.98
CA VAL A 215 -18.29 16.31 11.64
C VAL A 215 -18.01 15.39 12.83
N TRP A 216 -16.96 15.65 13.62
CA TRP A 216 -16.67 14.88 14.84
C TRP A 216 -17.70 15.10 15.95
N GLU A 217 -18.18 16.33 16.17
CA GLU A 217 -19.28 16.62 17.10
C GLU A 217 -20.53 15.76 16.81
N LYS A 218 -20.87 15.56 15.53
CA LYS A 218 -22.02 14.72 15.09
C LYS A 218 -21.88 13.25 15.48
N THR A 219 -20.65 12.73 15.61
CA THR A 219 -20.43 11.34 16.02
C THR A 219 -20.82 11.06 17.46
N GLY A 220 -20.89 12.10 18.30
CA GLY A 220 -21.22 11.99 19.72
C GLY A 220 -20.11 11.44 20.60
N ILE A 221 -18.93 11.11 20.06
CA ILE A 221 -17.77 10.56 20.77
C ILE A 221 -16.53 11.42 20.56
N LEU A 222 -15.45 11.16 21.32
CA LEU A 222 -14.17 11.87 21.19
C LEU A 222 -14.30 13.40 21.22
N LYS A 223 -15.34 13.92 21.89
CA LYS A 223 -15.69 15.36 21.91
C LYS A 223 -14.63 16.24 22.56
N ASN A 224 -13.72 15.65 23.33
CA ASN A 224 -12.60 16.34 23.96
C ASN A 224 -11.45 16.65 23.00
N TYR A 225 -11.49 16.12 21.77
CA TYR A 225 -10.47 16.36 20.77
C TYR A 225 -10.93 17.41 19.75
N ASN A 226 -9.98 18.23 19.28
CA ASN A 226 -10.19 19.03 18.08
C ASN A 226 -10.27 18.10 16.86
N GLY A 227 -11.26 18.29 15.99
CA GLY A 227 -11.45 17.44 14.82
C GLY A 227 -10.27 17.46 13.86
N ARG A 228 -9.54 18.57 13.74
CA ARG A 228 -8.32 18.65 12.92
C ARG A 228 -7.20 17.75 13.43
N ILE A 229 -7.09 17.64 14.76
CA ILE A 229 -6.13 16.74 15.42
C ILE A 229 -6.54 15.28 15.17
N LEU A 230 -7.84 14.95 15.27
CA LEU A 230 -8.34 13.60 14.97
C LEU A 230 -8.18 13.21 13.50
N PHE A 231 -8.35 14.16 12.58
CA PHE A 231 -8.05 13.93 11.17
C PHE A 231 -6.56 13.67 10.95
N GLY A 232 -5.70 14.27 11.76
CA GLY A 232 -4.24 14.13 11.69
C GLY A 232 -3.57 15.17 10.80
N ILE A 233 -4.32 16.15 10.29
CA ILE A 233 -3.84 17.16 9.34
C ILE A 233 -2.95 18.24 9.97
N GLU A 234 -3.07 18.47 11.29
CA GLU A 234 -2.21 19.41 12.03
C GLU A 234 -0.97 18.73 12.64
N TYR A 235 -0.79 17.42 12.40
CA TYR A 235 0.35 16.70 12.96
C TYR A 235 1.63 17.04 12.18
N PRO A 236 2.79 17.30 12.84
CA PRO A 236 4.02 17.71 12.17
C PRO A 236 4.46 16.79 11.03
N ALA A 237 4.36 15.47 11.22
CA ALA A 237 4.70 14.50 10.16
C ALA A 237 3.79 14.64 8.94
N THR A 238 2.49 14.89 9.14
CA THR A 238 1.53 15.10 8.05
C THR A 238 1.81 16.41 7.33
N ILE A 239 2.03 17.50 8.07
CA ILE A 239 2.37 18.82 7.51
C ILE A 239 3.66 18.73 6.67
N ASN A 240 4.69 18.07 7.18
CA ASN A 240 5.94 17.88 6.45
C ASN A 240 5.73 17.02 5.19
N ALA A 241 4.91 15.97 5.27
CA ALA A 241 4.59 15.15 4.11
C ALA A 241 3.83 15.94 3.03
N LEU A 242 2.90 16.81 3.43
CA LEU A 242 2.17 17.70 2.52
C LEU A 242 3.07 18.73 1.85
N LYS A 243 3.99 19.34 2.60
CA LYS A 243 5.00 20.25 2.04
C LYS A 243 5.86 19.55 1.00
N ASN A 244 6.41 18.38 1.34
CA ASN A 244 7.19 17.59 0.39
C ASN A 244 6.38 17.16 -0.84
N TYR A 245 5.08 16.93 -0.68
CA TYR A 245 4.18 16.62 -1.79
C TYR A 245 3.97 17.82 -2.72
N ALA A 246 3.78 19.02 -2.16
CA ALA A 246 3.58 20.27 -2.90
C ALA A 246 4.86 20.84 -3.52
N GLU A 247 6.00 20.66 -2.84
CA GLU A 247 7.32 21.16 -3.28
C GLU A 247 7.97 20.26 -4.33
N SER A 248 7.39 19.11 -4.66
CA SER A 248 7.89 18.23 -5.73
C SER A 248 7.36 18.77 -7.07
N PRO A 249 8.13 19.57 -7.83
CA PRO A 249 7.68 20.03 -9.13
C PRO A 249 7.71 18.79 -10.02
N ILE A 250 6.57 18.43 -10.56
CA ILE A 250 6.44 17.21 -11.37
C ILE A 250 7.31 17.32 -12.63
N CYS A 251 7.47 18.55 -13.12
CA CYS A 251 8.22 18.92 -14.31
C CYS A 251 8.19 20.45 -14.42
N SER A 252 9.32 21.15 -14.60
CA SER A 252 9.27 22.54 -15.08
C SER A 252 8.92 22.56 -16.58
N MET A 253 8.36 23.65 -17.12
CA MET A 253 7.99 23.74 -18.56
C MET A 253 9.13 23.33 -19.51
N ASN A 254 10.39 23.49 -19.09
CA ASN A 254 11.57 23.16 -19.87
C ASN A 254 11.93 21.65 -19.87
N GLU A 255 11.30 20.86 -19.00
CA GLU A 255 11.61 19.45 -18.77
C GLU A 255 10.56 18.49 -19.36
N TRP A 256 9.56 19.02 -20.09
CA TRP A 256 8.46 18.21 -20.66
C TRP A 256 8.93 17.20 -21.71
N ASN A 257 10.09 17.44 -22.32
CA ASN A 257 10.71 16.52 -23.27
C ASN A 257 11.64 15.50 -22.57
N ASN A 258 11.85 15.61 -21.26
CA ASN A 258 12.63 14.65 -20.50
C ASN A 258 11.74 13.44 -20.17
N ILE A 259 11.96 12.35 -20.89
CA ILE A 259 11.14 11.14 -20.79
C ILE A 259 11.20 10.49 -19.41
N GLU A 260 12.31 10.61 -18.68
CA GLU A 260 12.46 10.05 -17.32
C GLU A 260 11.61 10.83 -16.33
N VAL A 261 11.71 12.17 -16.36
CA VAL A 261 10.91 13.09 -15.54
C VAL A 261 9.41 12.94 -15.84
N MET A 262 9.04 12.88 -17.13
CA MET A 262 7.66 12.69 -17.55
C MET A 262 7.10 11.30 -17.22
N SER A 263 7.94 10.25 -17.21
CA SER A 263 7.53 8.91 -16.81
C SER A 263 7.28 8.86 -15.29
N GLU A 264 8.14 9.48 -14.49
CA GLU A 264 7.94 9.60 -13.05
C GLU A 264 6.68 10.40 -12.72
N ALA A 265 6.47 11.52 -13.40
CA ALA A 265 5.25 12.33 -13.36
C ALA A 265 3.99 11.52 -13.67
N PHE A 266 4.02 10.74 -14.76
CA PHE A 266 2.92 9.91 -15.20
C PHE A 266 2.60 8.80 -14.19
N GLU A 267 3.61 8.08 -13.70
CA GLU A 267 3.46 7.02 -12.71
C GLU A 267 2.88 7.56 -11.40
N LYS A 268 3.35 8.73 -10.94
CA LYS A 268 2.96 9.34 -9.67
C LYS A 268 1.55 9.96 -9.70
N HIS A 269 1.15 10.60 -10.81
CA HIS A 269 -0.09 11.40 -10.83
C HIS A 269 -1.18 10.89 -11.79
N LEU A 270 -0.83 10.14 -12.84
CA LEU A 270 -1.78 9.73 -13.88
C LEU A 270 -2.15 8.25 -13.76
N LYS A 271 -1.18 7.36 -13.55
CA LYS A 271 -1.44 5.91 -13.44
C LYS A 271 -2.32 5.56 -12.25
N TRP A 272 -2.11 6.23 -11.13
CA TRP A 272 -2.93 6.03 -9.94
C TRP A 272 -4.40 6.42 -10.17
N LYS A 273 -4.65 7.56 -10.82
CA LYS A 273 -6.02 8.01 -11.16
C LYS A 273 -6.73 7.07 -12.13
N ILE A 274 -6.03 6.51 -13.11
CA ILE A 274 -6.62 5.57 -14.09
C ILE A 274 -7.08 4.27 -13.40
N SER A 275 -6.29 3.73 -12.47
CA SER A 275 -6.64 2.52 -11.72
C SER A 275 -7.85 2.67 -10.79
N VAL A 276 -8.13 3.90 -10.33
CA VAL A 276 -9.31 4.23 -9.50
C VAL A 276 -10.56 4.40 -10.37
N VAL A 277 -10.44 4.96 -11.58
CA VAL A 277 -11.56 5.18 -12.50
C VAL A 277 -12.09 3.87 -13.10
N GLU A 278 -11.26 2.86 -13.31
CA GLU A 278 -11.70 1.54 -13.84
C GLU A 278 -12.51 0.69 -12.86
N LEU A 279 -12.62 1.07 -11.57
CA LEU A 279 -13.45 0.37 -10.58
C LEU A 279 -14.87 0.95 -10.44
N GLY A 280 -15.21 1.98 -11.23
CA GLY A 280 -16.48 2.71 -11.14
C GLY A 280 -17.61 2.26 -12.07
N MET A 281 -17.40 1.33 -12.99
CA MET A 281 -18.47 0.90 -13.91
C MET A 281 -18.57 -0.62 -14.08
N ALA A 282 -19.63 -1.20 -13.51
CA ALA A 282 -20.18 -2.47 -13.95
C ALA A 282 -21.68 -2.32 -14.18
N THR A 283 -22.16 -2.49 -15.44
CA THR A 283 -22.99 -3.64 -15.86
C THR A 283 -23.35 -3.63 -17.36
N VAL A 284 -22.87 -4.68 -18.06
CA VAL A 284 -23.49 -5.61 -19.06
C VAL A 284 -24.32 -5.07 -20.26
N SER A 285 -23.90 -5.39 -21.50
CA SER A 285 -24.61 -6.35 -22.39
C SER A 285 -23.92 -6.61 -23.76
N HIS A 286 -23.89 -7.90 -24.11
CA HIS A 286 -23.79 -8.54 -25.44
C HIS A 286 -22.56 -8.30 -26.35
N GLY A 287 -21.81 -9.40 -26.58
CA GLY A 287 -21.23 -9.71 -27.89
C GLY A 287 -19.71 -9.54 -28.05
N GLN A 288 -19.03 -10.69 -28.19
CA GLN A 288 -17.70 -10.89 -28.78
C GLN A 288 -16.45 -10.34 -28.06
N LEU A 289 -15.62 -11.29 -27.63
CA LEU A 289 -14.20 -11.12 -27.37
C LEU A 289 -13.48 -10.57 -28.61
N SER A 290 -12.83 -9.42 -28.47
CA SER A 290 -11.69 -9.04 -29.30
C SER A 290 -10.58 -8.47 -28.42
N VAL A 291 -9.48 -9.22 -28.31
CA VAL A 291 -8.20 -8.75 -27.77
C VAL A 291 -7.70 -7.64 -28.69
N SER A 292 -7.48 -6.43 -28.19
CA SER A 292 -6.75 -5.42 -28.95
C SER A 292 -5.82 -4.56 -28.10
N HIS A 293 -4.65 -4.32 -28.70
CA HIS A 293 -3.51 -3.56 -28.25
C HIS A 293 -3.85 -2.16 -27.70
N ASN A 294 -3.93 -2.01 -26.38
CA ASN A 294 -4.17 -0.70 -25.72
C ASN A 294 -2.90 0.05 -25.30
N ARG A 295 -1.69 -0.46 -25.61
CA ARG A 295 -0.43 0.21 -25.24
C ARG A 295 0.01 1.34 -26.19
N LEU A 296 -0.45 1.35 -27.44
CA LEU A 296 0.00 2.33 -28.45
C LEU A 296 -0.96 3.51 -28.66
N ARG A 297 -2.26 3.37 -28.36
CA ARG A 297 -3.24 4.45 -28.62
C ARG A 297 -3.24 5.59 -27.58
N ALA A 298 -2.64 5.39 -26.41
CA ALA A 298 -2.57 6.45 -25.39
C ALA A 298 -1.52 7.52 -25.74
N PHE A 299 -0.41 7.13 -26.38
CA PHE A 299 0.61 8.07 -26.86
C PHE A 299 0.10 8.89 -28.05
N ASP A 300 -0.55 8.27 -29.03
CA ASP A 300 -1.07 8.98 -30.21
C ASP A 300 -2.16 10.00 -29.87
N ARG A 301 -2.95 9.77 -28.80
CA ARG A 301 -3.97 10.73 -28.34
C ARG A 301 -3.38 11.93 -27.59
N LEU A 302 -2.21 11.78 -26.96
CA LEU A 302 -1.52 12.88 -26.29
C LEU A 302 -0.83 13.81 -27.30
N THR A 303 -0.32 13.28 -28.41
CA THR A 303 0.25 14.08 -29.49
C THR A 303 -0.82 14.96 -30.17
N VAL A 304 -2.03 14.41 -30.40
CA VAL A 304 -3.15 15.17 -30.98
C VAL A 304 -3.69 16.25 -30.04
N LEU A 305 -3.59 16.05 -28.72
CA LEU A 305 -3.97 17.07 -27.72
C LEU A 305 -2.94 18.20 -27.61
N ALA A 306 -1.65 17.92 -27.81
CA ALA A 306 -0.60 18.94 -27.83
C ALA A 306 -0.73 19.86 -29.06
N ASP A 307 -1.03 19.30 -30.24
CA ASP A 307 -1.20 20.09 -31.48
C ASP A 307 -2.45 20.97 -31.42
N HIS A 308 -3.55 20.50 -30.82
CA HIS A 308 -4.80 21.28 -30.74
C HIS A 308 -4.76 22.46 -29.76
N PHE A 309 -3.82 22.50 -28.83
CA PHE A 309 -3.64 23.64 -27.91
C PHE A 309 -2.63 24.68 -28.43
N SER A 310 -1.74 24.31 -29.37
CA SER A 310 -0.85 25.28 -30.04
C SER A 310 -1.62 26.20 -31.00
N ASP A 311 -2.71 25.73 -31.61
CA ASP A 311 -3.51 26.51 -32.57
C ASP A 311 -4.49 27.52 -31.92
N ARG A 312 -4.54 27.62 -30.58
CA ARG A 312 -5.38 28.60 -29.87
C ARG A 312 -4.61 29.76 -29.21
N LEU A 313 -3.32 29.92 -29.53
CA LEU A 313 -2.49 31.01 -28.97
C LEU A 313 -1.96 32.01 -30.01
N THR A 314 -2.57 32.07 -31.19
CA THR A 314 -2.45 33.21 -32.10
C THR A 314 -3.76 33.98 -32.15
N ILE A 315 -3.92 34.91 -31.20
CA ILE A 315 -4.38 36.32 -31.28
C ILE A 315 -4.26 36.92 -29.88
#